data_AF-A0A736G8M9-F1
#
_entry.id   AF-A0A736G8M9-F1
#
_cell.length_a   1.000
_cell.length_b   1.000
_cell.length_c   1.000
_cell.angle_alpha   90.00
_cell.angle_beta   90.00
_cell.angle_gamma   90.00
#
_symmetry.space_group_name_H-M   'P 1'
#
loop_
_entity.id
_entity.type
_entity.pdbx_description
1 polymer ?
#
loop_
_entity_poly.entity_id
_entity_poly.type
_entity_poly.pdbx_seq_one_letter_code
_entity_poly.pdbx_strand_id
1 'polypeptide(L)' 'MIYYIFIVIFPFFSFVKNKNIKIYALMLSFLFLVSFCSLRWQTGTDWLPYYDDFMSPGNRHDFEIGYVLYVKL' A
#
# COMPACT_ATOMS: atom_id res chain seq x y z
N MET A 1 0.89 3.54 5.63
CA MET A 1 -0.49 3.95 5.30
C MET A 1 -1.33 2.88 4.59
N ILE A 2 -0.79 2.15 3.60
CA ILE A 2 -1.54 1.09 2.86
C ILE A 2 -2.11 -0.01 3.78
N TYR A 3 -1.46 -0.33 4.90
CA TYR A 3 -1.94 -1.33 5.86
C TYR A 3 -3.32 -1.00 6.47
N TYR A 4 -3.67 0.29 6.59
CA TYR A 4 -4.98 0.71 7.08
C TYR A 4 -6.11 0.44 6.07
N ILE A 5 -5.79 0.45 4.76
CA ILE A 5 -6.76 0.14 3.69
C ILE A 5 -7.21 -1.33 3.80
N PHE A 6 -6.28 -2.24 4.11
CA PHE A 6 -6.60 -3.66 4.32
C PHE A 6 -7.53 -3.89 5.53
N ILE A 7 -7.35 -3.14 6.62
CA ILE A 7 -8.17 -3.28 7.84
C ILE A 7 -9.62 -2.85 7.63
N VAL A 8 -9.88 -1.87 6.74
CA VAL A 8 -11.24 -1.38 6.48
C VAL A 8 -11.98 -2.27 5.49
N ILE A 9 -11.26 -2.82 4.51
CA ILE A 9 -11.83 -3.59 3.40
C ILE A 9 -12.17 -5.04 3.83
N PHE A 10 -11.31 -5.69 4.61
CA PHE A 10 -11.44 -7.11 4.97
C PHE A 10 -12.69 -7.47 5.82
N PRO A 11 -13.11 -6.70 6.85
CA PRO A 11 -14.28 -7.06 7.65
C PRO A 11 -15.58 -6.97 6.85
N PHE A 12 -15.67 -6.11 5.83
CA PHE A 12 -16.87 -5.97 5.01
C PHE A 12 -17.19 -7.24 4.20
N PHE A 13 -16.17 -7.99 3.78
CA PHE A 13 -16.34 -9.25 3.06
C PHE A 13 -16.90 -10.40 3.88
N SER A 14 -16.66 -10.37 5.20
CA SER A 14 -17.10 -11.43 6.11
C SER A 14 -18.63 -11.52 6.19
N PHE A 15 -19.33 -10.39 6.01
CA PHE A 15 -20.79 -10.30 6.18
C PHE A 15 -21.59 -10.60 4.90
N VAL A 16 -20.95 -10.57 3.73
CA VAL A 16 -21.64 -10.83 2.45
C VAL A 16 -21.79 -12.33 2.24
N LYS A 17 -23.02 -12.87 2.29
CA LYS A 17 -23.23 -14.32 2.09
C LYS A 17 -23.29 -14.74 0.61
N ASN A 18 -23.65 -13.82 -0.28
CA ASN A 18 -23.82 -14.12 -1.71
C ASN A 18 -22.46 -14.14 -2.44
N LYS A 19 -22.14 -15.27 -3.09
CA LYS A 19 -20.88 -15.48 -3.81
C LYS A 19 -20.64 -14.46 -4.94
N ASN A 20 -21.68 -14.08 -5.67
CA ASN A 20 -21.54 -13.11 -6.77
C ASN A 20 -21.21 -11.72 -6.23
N ILE A 21 -21.89 -11.31 -5.15
CA ILE A 21 -21.64 -10.02 -4.50
C ILE A 21 -20.21 -9.98 -3.91
N LYS A 22 -19.72 -11.09 -3.35
CA LYS A 22 -18.32 -11.18 -2.87
C LYS A 22 -17.31 -10.89 -3.98
N ILE A 23 -17.51 -11.45 -5.18
CA ILE A 23 -16.61 -11.25 -6.32
C ILE A 23 -16.59 -9.78 -6.73
N TYR A 24 -17.76 -9.14 -6.88
CA TYR A 24 -17.83 -7.73 -7.24
C TYR A 24 -17.20 -6.82 -6.18
N ALA A 25 -17.45 -7.10 -4.90
CA ALA A 25 -16.82 -6.36 -3.81
C ALA A 25 -15.29 -6.51 -3.82
N LEU A 26 -14.78 -7.70 -4.19
CA LEU A 26 -13.34 -7.98 -4.27
C LEU A 26 -12.70 -7.22 -5.43
N MET A 27 -13.35 -7.22 -6.60
CA MET A 27 -12.92 -6.42 -7.74
C MET A 27 -12.91 -4.92 -7.40
N LEU A 28 -13.96 -4.42 -6.75
CA LEU A 28 -14.05 -3.01 -6.35
C LEU A 28 -12.97 -2.63 -5.34
N SER A 29 -12.70 -3.51 -4.37
CA SER A 29 -11.65 -3.30 -3.38
C SER A 29 -10.26 -3.28 -4.01
N PHE A 30 -10.01 -4.17 -4.98
CA PHE A 30 -8.78 -4.16 -5.75
C PHE A 30 -8.63 -2.87 -6.57
N LEU A 31 -9.71 -2.41 -7.20
CA LEU A 31 -9.74 -1.14 -7.92
C LEU A 31 -9.34 0.02 -7.00
N PHE A 32 -9.96 0.14 -5.83
CA PHE A 32 -9.61 1.17 -4.84
C PHE A 32 -8.15 1.07 -4.41
N LEU A 33 -7.66 -0.14 -4.13
CA LEU A 33 -6.26 -0.35 -3.74
C LEU A 33 -5.30 0.14 -4.83
N VAL A 34 -5.54 -0.22 -6.09
CA VAL A 34 -4.73 0.25 -7.22
C VAL A 34 -4.81 1.77 -7.36
N SER A 35 -6.00 2.37 -7.29
CA SER A 35 -6.18 3.82 -7.36
C SER A 35 -5.43 4.56 -6.25
N PHE A 36 -5.49 4.07 -5.01
CA PHE A 36 -4.76 4.67 -3.89
C PHE A 36 -3.25 4.49 -4.02
N CYS A 37 -2.76 3.34 -4.49
CA CYS A 37 -1.35 3.15 -4.78
C CYS A 37 -0.85 4.10 -5.87
N SER A 38 -1.63 4.29 -6.93
CA SER A 38 -1.30 5.24 -8.01
C SER A 38 -1.31 6.69 -7.53
N LEU A 39 -2.30 7.09 -6.72
CA LEU A 39 -2.37 8.42 -6.13
C LEU A 39 -1.18 8.67 -5.18
N ARG A 40 -0.81 7.66 -4.39
CA ARG A 40 0.36 7.69 -3.52
C ARG A 40 1.64 7.93 -4.33
N TRP A 41 1.81 7.18 -5.42
CA TRP A 41 2.94 7.37 -6.33
C TRP A 41 2.96 8.77 -6.95
N GLN A 42 1.81 9.26 -7.43
CA GLN A 42 1.70 10.58 -8.05
C GLN A 42 1.96 11.73 -7.07
N THR A 43 1.47 11.63 -5.83
CA THR A 43 1.67 12.66 -4.80
C THR A 43 3.09 12.65 -4.24
N GLY A 44 3.87 11.60 -4.50
CA GLY A 44 5.27 11.54 -4.12
C GLY A 44 5.51 11.47 -2.61
N THR A 45 4.50 11.10 -1.84
CA THR A 45 4.65 11.02 -0.37
C THR A 45 5.69 9.98 0.07
N ASP A 46 6.06 9.05 -0.81
CA ASP A 46 7.07 8.04 -0.52
C ASP A 46 8.47 8.38 -1.02
N TRP A 47 8.68 9.38 -1.90
CA TRP A 47 10.03 9.67 -2.41
C TRP A 47 10.93 10.31 -1.35
N LEU A 48 10.32 11.03 -0.41
CA LEU A 48 11.02 11.84 0.58
C LEU A 48 11.98 11.00 1.45
N PRO A 49 11.60 9.84 2.00
CA PRO A 49 12.53 8.91 2.65
C PRO A 49 13.74 8.51 1.79
N TYR A 50 13.54 8.21 0.50
CA TYR A 50 14.62 7.81 -0.40
C TYR A 50 15.55 8.98 -0.75
N TYR A 51 15.00 10.17 -0.94
CA TYR A 51 15.78 11.38 -1.16
C TYR A 51 16.60 11.75 0.08
N ASP A 52 15.99 11.67 1.26
CA ASP A 52 16.66 11.98 2.51
C ASP A 52 17.79 10.98 2.81
N ASP A 53 17.63 9.70 2.44
CA ASP A 53 18.71 8.71 2.50
C ASP A 53 19.83 9.00 1.51
N PHE A 54 19.48 9.38 0.28
CA PHE A 54 20.47 9.77 -0.73
C PHE A 54 21.30 10.98 -0.27
N MET A 55 20.67 11.96 0.39
CA MET A 55 21.33 13.16 0.88
C MET A 55 22.09 12.94 2.19
N SER A 56 21.64 12.03 3.06
CA SER A 56 22.29 11.70 4.34
C SER A 56 22.19 10.19 4.62
N PRO A 57 23.11 9.39 4.03
CA PRO A 57 23.05 7.95 4.11
C PRO A 57 23.15 7.45 5.55
N GLY A 58 22.25 6.54 5.94
CA GLY A 58 22.33 5.81 7.21
C GLY A 58 21.57 6.43 8.38
N ASN A 59 20.80 7.51 8.16
CA ASN A 59 20.08 8.22 9.23
C ASN A 59 18.58 7.88 9.33
N ARG A 60 18.07 6.87 8.59
CA ARG A 60 16.64 6.47 8.63
C ARG A 60 16.40 4.96 8.59
N HIS A 61 15.28 4.55 9.17
CA HIS A 61 14.85 3.15 9.29
C HIS A 61 13.45 2.89 8.71
N ASP A 62 12.81 3.90 8.11
CA ASP A 62 11.39 3.86 7.74
C ASP A 62 11.18 3.51 6.26
N PHE A 63 12.12 2.76 5.66
CA PHE A 63 12.00 2.36 4.26
C PHE A 63 10.94 1.27 4.09
N GLU A 64 10.31 1.27 2.92
CA GLU A 64 9.47 0.15 2.53
C GLU A 64 10.29 -1.15 2.53
N ILE A 65 9.68 -2.23 3.02
CA ILE A 65 10.31 -3.56 3.10
C ILE A 65 10.90 -4.01 1.75
N GLY A 66 10.23 -3.66 0.63
CA GLY A 66 10.71 -3.99 -0.71
C GLY A 66 12.07 -3.34 -1.04
N TYR A 67 12.26 -2.08 -0.64
CA TYR A 67 13.53 -1.39 -0.83
C TYR A 67 14.63 -1.92 0.09
N VAL A 68 14.30 -2.18 1.36
CA VAL A 68 15.25 -2.79 2.31
C VAL A 68 15.76 -4.13 1.80
N LEU A 69 14.89 -4.95 1.20
CA LEU A 69 15.28 -6.22 0.59
C LEU A 69 16.16 -6.03 -0.64
N TYR A 70 15.83 -5.08 -1.51
CA TYR A 70 16.60 -4.78 -2.72
C TYR A 70 18.03 -4.29 -2.41
N VAL A 71 18.19 -3.39 -1.43
CA VAL A 71 19.49 -2.79 -1.09
C VAL A 71 20.39 -3.73 -0.28
N LYS A 72 19.81 -4.73 0.41
CA LYS A 72 20.56 -5.73 1.19
C LYS A 72 21.01 -6.96 0.38
N LEU A 73 20.55 -7.08 -0.87
CA LEU A 73 21.05 -8.06 -1.84
C LEU A 73 22.35 -7.57 -2.47
#